data_AF-A0A960ZTS7-F1
#
_entry.id   AF-A0A960ZTS7-F1
#
_cell.length_a   1.000
_cell.length_b   1.000
_cell.length_c   1.000
_cell.angle_alpha   90.00
_cell.angle_beta   90.00
_cell.angle_gamma   90.00
#
_symmetry.space_group_name_H-M   'P 1'
#
loop_
_entity.id
_entity.type
_entity.pdbx_description
1 polymer ?
#
loop_
_entity_poly.entity_id
_entity_poly.type
_entity_poly.pdbx_seq_one_letter_code
_entity_poly.pdbx_strand_id
1 'polypeptide(L)'
;PFQAKRYPSFFNLKTGKGETFISIPEKDEKTVQFSTDVENNYFDRSEDPGELKVSILQFKRNEATGGNAAGEVGDPSKLIDIRKSSPKDGTIKIGFNATEELKVGDAIEIQAQLGGPEDFECRFWLKVAEPSAKPKEVKKDEPDEEPPGLPDYVLVYQAAPEGSSDCKTWEQLGEAGIDMDFPVVMYPAMTGDGNLERVYINMDSTVLRSHYGKLGALSVESKELAEKKYISSVYFHTIFLFSITKNRKYQIRQEEKDVDLQDYLKDVFSSHYAEFILNFGAEQLMASLAD
;
A
#
# COMPACT_ATOMS: atom_id res chain seq x y z
N PRO A 1 -21.91 -4.26 13.66
CA PRO A 1 -20.65 -5.03 13.42
C PRO A 1 -20.75 -5.81 12.11
N PHE A 2 -19.69 -5.83 11.30
CA PHE A 2 -19.63 -6.68 10.10
C PHE A 2 -19.63 -8.16 10.53
N GLN A 3 -20.47 -8.98 9.89
CA GLN A 3 -20.54 -10.42 10.14
C GLN A 3 -19.99 -11.14 8.91
N ALA A 4 -18.69 -11.43 8.95
CA ALA A 4 -18.00 -12.16 7.90
C ALA A 4 -18.55 -13.58 7.75
N LYS A 5 -18.62 -14.05 6.50
CA LYS A 5 -18.95 -15.43 6.12
C LYS A 5 -17.80 -16.06 5.36
N ARG A 6 -17.76 -17.40 5.40
CA ARG A 6 -16.81 -18.19 4.62
C ARG A 6 -17.06 -18.08 3.11
N TYR A 7 -18.31 -17.98 2.67
CA TYR A 7 -18.65 -17.87 1.26
C TYR A 7 -19.58 -16.67 1.05
N PRO A 8 -19.51 -16.01 -0.12
CA PRO A 8 -20.38 -14.88 -0.41
C PRO A 8 -21.83 -15.34 -0.43
N SER A 9 -22.73 -14.51 0.09
CA SER A 9 -24.17 -14.61 -0.18
C SER A 9 -24.68 -13.50 -1.08
N PHE A 10 -23.86 -12.47 -1.32
CA PHE A 10 -24.12 -11.43 -2.31
C PHE A 10 -22.81 -10.78 -2.77
N PHE A 11 -22.88 -10.17 -3.96
CA PHE A 11 -21.84 -9.32 -4.51
C PHE A 11 -22.48 -8.21 -5.32
N ASN A 12 -22.48 -6.98 -4.79
CA ASN A 12 -23.22 -5.86 -5.36
C ASN A 12 -22.35 -4.62 -5.47
N LEU A 13 -22.50 -3.85 -6.55
CA LEU A 13 -21.91 -2.52 -6.66
C LEU A 13 -22.38 -1.62 -5.51
N LYS A 14 -21.48 -0.87 -4.87
CA LYS A 14 -21.85 0.11 -3.84
C LYS A 14 -22.50 1.36 -4.43
N THR A 15 -22.13 1.70 -5.65
CA THR A 15 -22.55 2.96 -6.29
C THR A 15 -23.72 2.69 -7.22
N GLY A 16 -24.94 3.05 -6.82
CA GLY A 16 -26.13 3.03 -7.69
C GLY A 16 -26.94 1.73 -7.74
N LYS A 17 -28.12 1.79 -8.36
CA LYS A 17 -29.01 0.66 -8.71
C LYS A 17 -29.42 0.82 -10.19
N GLY A 18 -29.29 -0.22 -11.02
CA GLY A 18 -29.66 -0.22 -12.45
C GLY A 18 -28.46 -0.34 -13.41
N GLU A 19 -28.67 -0.09 -14.71
CA GLU A 19 -27.59 0.01 -15.74
C GLU A 19 -26.66 1.17 -15.37
N THR A 20 -25.66 0.87 -14.54
CA THR A 20 -24.84 1.91 -13.91
C THR A 20 -23.65 2.22 -14.80
N PHE A 21 -23.66 3.41 -15.39
CA PHE A 21 -22.48 3.99 -16.02
C PHE A 21 -21.61 4.64 -14.95
N ILE A 22 -20.40 4.13 -14.79
CA ILE A 22 -19.38 4.68 -13.90
C ILE A 22 -18.40 5.46 -14.78
N SER A 23 -18.30 6.76 -14.53
CA SER A 23 -17.33 7.60 -15.23
C SER A 23 -15.91 7.32 -14.74
N ILE A 24 -15.02 6.98 -15.67
CA ILE A 24 -13.58 6.87 -15.44
C ILE A 24 -12.91 8.05 -16.16
N PRO A 25 -12.03 8.80 -15.49
CA PRO A 25 -11.29 9.87 -16.14
C PRO A 25 -10.28 9.30 -17.15
N GLU A 26 -10.13 9.97 -18.29
CA GLU A 26 -9.06 9.66 -19.25
C GLU A 26 -7.68 9.82 -18.57
N LYS A 27 -6.83 8.79 -18.66
CA LYS A 27 -5.46 8.72 -18.08
C LYS A 27 -5.37 8.80 -16.55
N ASP A 28 -6.45 8.50 -15.83
CA ASP A 28 -6.45 8.51 -14.37
C ASP A 28 -7.26 7.32 -13.81
N GLU A 29 -6.98 6.93 -12.56
CA GLU A 29 -7.54 5.71 -11.96
C GLU A 29 -8.90 5.99 -11.33
N LYS A 30 -9.88 5.12 -11.60
CA LYS A 30 -11.15 5.09 -10.87
C LYS A 30 -11.28 3.81 -10.07
N THR A 31 -11.47 3.96 -8.76
CA THR A 31 -11.84 2.83 -7.90
C THR A 31 -13.35 2.61 -7.88
N VAL A 32 -13.77 1.39 -8.19
CA VAL A 32 -15.13 0.89 -8.04
C VAL A 32 -15.20 -0.01 -6.81
N GLN A 33 -16.23 0.18 -5.98
CA GLN A 33 -16.39 -0.58 -4.74
C GLN A 33 -17.58 -1.51 -4.83
N PHE A 34 -17.41 -2.70 -4.28
CA PHE A 34 -18.42 -3.73 -4.18
C PHE A 34 -18.66 -4.07 -2.71
N SER A 35 -19.92 -4.32 -2.36
CA SER A 35 -20.32 -4.87 -1.08
C SER A 35 -20.50 -6.38 -1.20
N THR A 36 -20.01 -7.08 -0.18
CA THR A 36 -20.15 -8.53 -0.01
C THR A 36 -20.07 -8.85 1.49
N ASP A 37 -20.24 -10.11 1.86
CA ASP A 37 -20.16 -10.61 3.23
C ASP A 37 -19.01 -11.59 3.46
N VAL A 38 -18.07 -11.74 2.53
CA VAL A 38 -16.89 -12.59 2.71
C VAL A 38 -15.90 -12.01 3.72
N GLU A 39 -15.17 -12.89 4.41
CA GLU A 39 -14.07 -12.54 5.30
C GLU A 39 -12.89 -11.83 4.59
N ASN A 40 -12.09 -11.10 5.37
CA ASN A 40 -11.05 -10.22 4.82
C ASN A 40 -9.93 -10.98 4.09
N ASN A 41 -9.68 -12.22 4.48
CA ASN A 41 -8.68 -13.10 3.89
C ASN A 41 -9.25 -14.01 2.79
N TYR A 42 -10.44 -13.73 2.24
CA TYR A 42 -11.14 -14.61 1.29
C TYR A 42 -10.26 -15.07 0.11
N PHE A 43 -9.47 -14.16 -0.47
CA PHE A 43 -8.59 -14.47 -1.61
C PHE A 43 -7.25 -15.09 -1.21
N ASP A 44 -6.87 -14.96 0.06
CA ASP A 44 -5.55 -15.29 0.59
C ASP A 44 -5.57 -16.56 1.45
N ARG A 45 -6.61 -17.38 1.33
CA ARG A 45 -6.75 -18.62 2.10
C ARG A 45 -5.73 -19.66 1.64
N SER A 46 -5.19 -20.40 2.61
CA SER A 46 -4.35 -21.57 2.34
C SER A 46 -5.12 -22.73 1.70
N GLU A 47 -6.39 -22.87 2.06
CA GLU A 47 -7.30 -23.88 1.53
C GLU A 47 -8.53 -23.20 0.96
N ASP A 48 -8.87 -23.52 -0.29
CA ASP A 48 -10.03 -22.97 -1.01
C ASP A 48 -10.04 -21.43 -1.07
N PRO A 49 -8.99 -20.80 -1.67
CA PRO A 49 -8.96 -19.36 -1.89
C PRO A 49 -10.08 -18.95 -2.85
N GLY A 50 -10.83 -17.93 -2.43
CA GLY A 50 -11.82 -17.31 -3.29
C GLY A 50 -11.17 -16.58 -4.46
N GLU A 51 -11.92 -16.42 -5.54
CA GLU A 51 -11.42 -15.77 -6.76
C GLU A 51 -12.35 -14.62 -7.16
N LEU A 52 -11.77 -13.54 -7.70
CA LEU A 52 -12.52 -12.47 -8.35
C LEU A 52 -12.05 -12.36 -9.80
N LYS A 53 -12.93 -12.73 -10.73
CA LYS A 53 -12.69 -12.59 -12.17
C LYS A 53 -13.30 -11.29 -12.67
N VAL A 54 -12.59 -10.61 -13.57
CA VAL A 54 -13.08 -9.41 -14.22
C VAL A 54 -12.87 -9.60 -15.71
N SER A 55 -13.94 -9.40 -16.49
CA SER A 55 -13.95 -9.61 -17.93
C SER A 55 -14.61 -8.42 -18.61
N ILE A 56 -14.12 -8.08 -19.81
CA ILE A 56 -14.74 -7.09 -20.68
C ILE A 56 -15.68 -7.83 -21.62
N LEU A 57 -16.96 -7.47 -21.62
CA LEU A 57 -17.98 -8.10 -22.45
C LEU A 57 -18.17 -7.36 -23.78
N GLN A 58 -18.22 -6.03 -23.72
CA GLN A 58 -18.53 -5.18 -24.87
C GLN A 58 -17.73 -3.87 -24.83
N PHE A 59 -17.47 -3.32 -26.01
CA PHE A 59 -16.83 -2.02 -26.19
C PHE A 59 -17.62 -1.18 -27.19
N LYS A 60 -17.94 0.06 -26.81
CA LYS A 60 -18.66 1.05 -27.64
C LYS A 60 -17.76 2.27 -27.82
N ARG A 61 -17.35 2.54 -29.06
CA ARG A 61 -16.63 3.78 -29.40
C ARG A 61 -17.56 4.97 -29.48
N ASN A 62 -17.08 6.15 -29.09
CA ASN A 62 -17.76 7.41 -29.32
C ASN A 62 -17.79 7.70 -30.83
N GLU A 63 -18.95 7.57 -31.47
CA GLU A 63 -19.13 7.85 -32.89
C GLU A 63 -19.02 9.36 -33.18
N ALA A 64 -17.90 9.82 -33.73
CA ALA A 64 -17.83 11.13 -34.37
C ALA A 64 -18.39 11.13 -35.82
N THR A 65 -18.69 9.96 -36.39
CA THR A 65 -19.29 9.83 -37.73
C THR A 65 -20.08 8.54 -37.82
N GLY A 66 -21.38 8.66 -38.09
CA GLY A 66 -22.40 7.62 -37.92
C GLY A 66 -22.07 6.27 -38.52
N GLY A 67 -22.18 5.24 -37.70
CA GLY A 67 -22.14 3.84 -38.10
C GLY A 67 -22.44 2.90 -36.94
N ASN A 68 -23.64 2.32 -36.92
CA ASN A 68 -24.14 1.38 -35.88
C ASN A 68 -23.40 0.03 -35.79
N ALA A 69 -22.16 -0.08 -36.29
CA ALA A 69 -21.41 -1.33 -36.28
C ALA A 69 -20.54 -1.42 -35.01
N ALA A 70 -20.63 -2.54 -34.30
CA ALA A 70 -19.71 -2.85 -33.21
C ALA A 70 -18.28 -2.92 -33.78
N GLY A 71 -17.39 -2.04 -33.31
CA GLY A 71 -15.99 -2.05 -33.72
C GLY A 71 -15.31 -3.36 -33.29
N GLU A 72 -14.30 -3.81 -34.05
CA GLU A 72 -13.49 -4.96 -33.66
C GLU A 72 -12.86 -4.71 -32.29
N VAL A 73 -13.16 -5.60 -31.35
CA VAL A 73 -12.58 -5.60 -30.01
C VAL A 73 -11.16 -6.14 -30.16
N GLY A 74 -10.17 -5.25 -30.06
CA GLY A 74 -8.78 -5.66 -29.84
C GLY A 74 -8.62 -6.45 -28.54
N ASP A 75 -7.41 -6.91 -28.23
CA ASP A 75 -7.12 -7.59 -26.98
C ASP A 75 -7.67 -6.79 -25.77
N PRO A 76 -8.65 -7.31 -25.00
CA PRO A 76 -9.28 -6.57 -23.91
C PRO A 76 -8.32 -6.05 -22.86
N SER A 77 -7.16 -6.71 -22.69
CA SER A 77 -6.10 -6.28 -21.77
C SER A 77 -5.45 -4.94 -22.17
N LYS A 78 -5.60 -4.50 -23.42
CA LYS A 78 -5.06 -3.23 -23.91
C LYS A 78 -5.96 -2.04 -23.66
N LEU A 79 -7.22 -2.25 -23.26
CA LEU A 79 -8.20 -1.17 -23.08
C LEU A 79 -8.18 -0.61 -21.65
N ILE A 80 -8.04 -1.48 -20.65
CA ILE A 80 -8.11 -1.09 -19.24
C ILE A 80 -7.13 -1.91 -18.40
N ASP A 81 -6.38 -1.21 -17.54
CA ASP A 81 -5.62 -1.84 -16.46
C ASP A 81 -6.51 -2.06 -15.23
N ILE A 82 -6.48 -3.28 -14.68
CA ILE A 82 -7.34 -3.70 -13.56
C ILE A 82 -6.48 -4.04 -12.35
N ARG A 83 -6.76 -3.42 -11.20
CA ARG A 83 -6.15 -3.74 -9.90
C ARG A 83 -7.21 -4.17 -8.91
N LYS A 84 -7.03 -5.31 -8.24
CA LYS A 84 -8.00 -5.87 -7.30
C LYS A 84 -7.43 -5.80 -5.88
N SER A 85 -8.24 -5.44 -4.90
CA SER A 85 -7.87 -5.53 -3.48
C SER A 85 -8.53 -6.73 -2.81
N SER A 86 -7.88 -7.34 -1.82
CA SER A 86 -8.54 -8.28 -0.91
C SER A 86 -9.73 -7.62 -0.20
N PRO A 87 -10.76 -8.40 0.20
CA PRO A 87 -11.90 -7.85 0.91
C PRO A 87 -11.47 -7.21 2.23
N LYS A 88 -12.14 -6.12 2.61
CA LYS A 88 -11.97 -5.48 3.91
C LYS A 88 -13.31 -5.03 4.43
N ASP A 89 -13.73 -5.63 5.54
CA ASP A 89 -14.99 -5.33 6.24
C ASP A 89 -16.20 -5.33 5.29
N GLY A 90 -16.30 -6.38 4.47
CA GLY A 90 -17.37 -6.58 3.48
C GLY A 90 -17.24 -5.72 2.22
N THR A 91 -16.07 -5.10 1.99
CA THR A 91 -15.84 -4.26 0.82
C THR A 91 -14.71 -4.80 -0.03
N ILE A 92 -14.96 -4.98 -1.33
CA ILE A 92 -13.93 -5.26 -2.34
C ILE A 92 -13.76 -4.00 -3.20
N LYS A 93 -12.52 -3.63 -3.50
CA LYS A 93 -12.21 -2.50 -4.39
C LYS A 93 -11.54 -3.02 -5.66
N ILE A 94 -12.00 -2.51 -6.81
CA ILE A 94 -11.38 -2.74 -8.11
C ILE A 94 -11.00 -1.37 -8.69
N GLY A 95 -9.71 -1.16 -8.89
CA GLY A 95 -9.16 -0.01 -9.62
C GLY A 95 -9.20 -0.28 -11.12
N PHE A 96 -9.71 0.69 -11.88
CA PHE A 96 -9.73 0.70 -13.33
C PHE A 96 -8.99 1.93 -13.84
N ASN A 97 -8.00 1.73 -14.71
CA ASN A 97 -7.32 2.82 -15.40
C ASN A 97 -7.56 2.70 -16.91
N ALA A 98 -7.98 3.79 -17.54
CA ALA A 98 -8.15 3.84 -18.99
C ALA A 98 -6.79 3.95 -19.67
N THR A 99 -6.49 3.03 -20.60
CA THR A 99 -5.24 3.08 -21.38
C THR A 99 -5.33 4.13 -22.49
N GLU A 100 -4.23 4.35 -23.20
CA GLU A 100 -4.17 5.28 -24.35
C GLU A 100 -5.08 4.89 -25.53
N GLU A 101 -5.59 3.65 -25.57
CA GLU A 101 -6.49 3.19 -26.62
C GLU A 101 -7.92 3.74 -26.46
N LEU A 102 -8.28 4.19 -25.26
CA LEU A 102 -9.60 4.69 -24.92
C LEU A 102 -9.71 6.21 -25.03
N LYS A 103 -10.77 6.68 -25.68
CA LYS A 103 -11.06 8.10 -25.85
C LYS A 103 -12.27 8.53 -25.04
N VAL A 104 -12.32 9.81 -24.71
CA VAL A 104 -13.51 10.42 -24.07
C VAL A 104 -14.79 10.08 -24.83
N GLY A 105 -15.76 9.56 -24.08
CA GLY A 105 -17.06 9.12 -24.56
C GLY A 105 -17.16 7.63 -24.88
N ASP A 106 -16.03 6.92 -24.99
CA ASP A 106 -16.02 5.48 -25.14
C ASP A 106 -16.61 4.80 -23.90
N ALA A 107 -17.29 3.67 -24.08
CA ALA A 107 -17.89 2.91 -23.01
C ALA A 107 -17.56 1.41 -23.10
N ILE A 108 -17.24 0.80 -21.96
CA ILE A 108 -16.90 -0.62 -21.85
C ILE A 108 -17.86 -1.29 -20.86
N GLU A 109 -18.40 -2.43 -21.25
CA GLU A 109 -19.17 -3.28 -20.35
C GLU A 109 -18.23 -4.23 -19.61
N ILE A 110 -18.26 -4.15 -18.28
CA ILE A 110 -17.46 -4.98 -17.38
C ILE A 110 -18.37 -5.98 -16.69
N GLN A 111 -17.93 -7.24 -16.65
CA GLN A 111 -18.46 -8.27 -15.76
C GLN A 111 -17.43 -8.59 -14.68
N ALA A 112 -17.79 -8.33 -13.43
CA ALA A 112 -17.05 -8.79 -12.26
C ALA A 112 -17.77 -10.01 -11.65
N GLN A 113 -17.04 -11.10 -11.42
CA GLN A 113 -17.57 -12.36 -10.91
C GLN A 113 -16.80 -12.77 -9.66
N LEU A 114 -17.48 -12.78 -8.52
CA LEU A 114 -16.95 -13.26 -7.25
C LEU A 114 -17.27 -14.75 -7.12
N GLY A 115 -16.23 -15.57 -7.13
CA GLY A 115 -16.34 -17.02 -7.04
C GLY A 115 -16.70 -17.49 -5.64
N GLY A 116 -17.43 -18.60 -5.55
CA GLY A 116 -17.87 -19.24 -4.31
C GLY A 116 -18.47 -20.62 -4.61
N PRO A 117 -19.28 -21.20 -3.70
CA PRO A 117 -20.08 -22.40 -3.99
C PRO A 117 -21.07 -22.15 -5.14
N GLU A 118 -21.57 -20.91 -5.21
CA GLU A 118 -22.23 -20.33 -6.35
C GLU A 118 -21.52 -19.02 -6.70
N ASP A 119 -21.40 -18.73 -7.99
CA ASP A 119 -20.75 -17.52 -8.47
C ASP A 119 -21.71 -16.34 -8.46
N PHE A 120 -21.24 -15.18 -8.00
CA PHE A 120 -22.01 -13.95 -8.01
C PHE A 120 -21.48 -12.98 -9.06
N GLU A 121 -22.32 -12.65 -10.05
CA GLU A 121 -21.99 -11.73 -11.13
C GLU A 121 -22.50 -10.31 -10.86
N CYS A 122 -21.69 -9.32 -11.21
CA CYS A 122 -22.08 -7.92 -11.26
C CYS A 122 -21.61 -7.30 -12.58
N ARG A 123 -22.56 -6.79 -13.37
CA ARG A 123 -22.29 -6.12 -14.66
C ARG A 123 -22.53 -4.63 -14.56
N PHE A 124 -21.64 -3.84 -15.13
CA PHE A 124 -21.72 -2.38 -15.14
C PHE A 124 -20.94 -1.81 -16.33
N TRP A 125 -21.23 -0.56 -16.68
CA TRP A 125 -20.56 0.13 -17.77
C TRP A 125 -19.54 1.11 -17.21
N LEU A 126 -18.32 1.12 -17.75
CA LEU A 126 -17.35 2.17 -17.56
C LEU A 126 -17.43 3.12 -18.74
N LYS A 127 -17.60 4.42 -18.50
CA LYS A 127 -17.59 5.45 -19.56
C LYS A 127 -16.41 6.38 -19.36
N VAL A 128 -15.57 6.51 -20.37
CA VAL A 128 -14.43 7.43 -20.35
C VAL A 128 -14.97 8.85 -20.39
N ALA A 129 -14.65 9.63 -19.38
CA ALA A 129 -15.00 11.04 -19.30
C ALA A 129 -13.74 11.89 -19.54
N GLU A 130 -13.95 13.18 -19.84
CA GLU A 130 -12.84 14.13 -19.87
C GLU A 130 -12.04 14.05 -18.56
N PRO A 131 -10.72 14.29 -18.60
CA PRO A 131 -9.91 14.40 -17.40
C PRO A 131 -10.62 15.34 -16.43
N SER A 132 -10.80 14.92 -15.18
CA SER A 132 -11.55 15.75 -14.25
C SER A 132 -10.85 17.12 -14.18
N ALA A 133 -11.56 18.18 -14.56
CA ALA A 133 -11.12 19.52 -14.20
C ALA A 133 -10.94 19.50 -12.69
N LYS A 134 -9.75 19.90 -12.22
CA LYS A 134 -9.44 20.02 -10.78
C LYS A 134 -10.71 20.43 -10.04
N PRO A 135 -11.20 19.62 -9.09
CA PRO A 135 -12.53 19.82 -8.55
C PRO A 135 -12.72 21.29 -8.17
N LYS A 136 -13.74 21.93 -8.74
CA LYS A 136 -14.20 23.24 -8.24
C LYS A 136 -14.41 23.06 -6.75
N GLU A 137 -13.77 23.90 -5.95
CA GLU A 137 -13.90 23.94 -4.50
C GLU A 137 -15.38 23.85 -4.11
N VAL A 138 -15.83 22.64 -3.80
CA VAL A 138 -17.08 22.43 -3.08
C VAL A 138 -16.81 22.99 -1.70
N LYS A 139 -17.69 23.87 -1.22
CA LYS A 139 -17.61 24.45 0.11
C LYS A 139 -17.27 23.34 1.11
N LYS A 140 -16.13 23.49 1.79
CA LYS A 140 -15.64 22.61 2.88
C LYS A 140 -16.77 22.35 3.88
N ASP A 141 -17.40 21.18 3.78
CA ASP A 141 -17.92 20.49 4.95
C ASP A 141 -16.80 19.57 5.42
N GLU A 142 -16.03 20.09 6.40
CA GLU A 142 -14.82 19.53 7.02
C GLU A 142 -13.70 19.07 6.05
N PRO A 143 -12.43 19.45 6.29
CA PRO A 143 -11.36 19.07 5.37
C PRO A 143 -11.20 17.54 5.37
N ASP A 144 -11.55 16.90 4.27
CA ASP A 144 -10.92 15.63 3.86
C ASP A 144 -9.44 15.98 3.71
N GLU A 145 -8.64 15.66 4.73
CA GLU A 145 -7.18 15.75 4.67
C GLU A 145 -6.74 14.92 3.45
N GLU A 146 -6.05 15.55 2.49
CA GLU A 146 -5.26 14.79 1.52
C GLU A 146 -4.47 13.75 2.32
N PRO A 147 -4.53 12.45 1.98
CA PRO A 147 -3.80 11.45 2.74
C PRO A 147 -2.34 11.91 2.77
N PRO A 148 -1.76 12.14 3.96
CA PRO A 148 -0.42 12.69 4.06
C PRO A 148 0.50 11.82 3.22
N GLY A 149 1.33 12.44 2.38
CA GLY A 149 2.38 11.74 1.65
C GLY A 149 3.16 10.82 2.61
N LEU A 150 3.65 9.69 2.11
CA LEU A 150 4.43 8.79 2.96
C LEU A 150 5.54 9.58 3.65
N PRO A 151 5.71 9.47 4.99
CA PRO A 151 6.73 10.21 5.73
C PRO A 151 8.10 9.98 5.12
N ASP A 152 8.94 11.01 5.02
CA ASP A 152 10.30 10.84 4.49
C ASP A 152 11.15 9.92 5.38
N TYR A 153 12.29 9.46 4.88
CA TYR A 153 13.36 8.95 5.75
C TYR A 153 14.67 9.67 5.49
N VAL A 154 15.53 9.70 6.53
CA VAL A 154 16.89 10.21 6.44
C VAL A 154 17.84 9.18 7.02
N LEU A 155 18.87 8.85 6.25
CA LEU A 155 19.93 7.95 6.69
C LEU A 155 20.86 8.70 7.63
N VAL A 156 21.15 8.09 8.77
CA VAL A 156 21.97 8.66 9.81
C VAL A 156 23.13 7.73 10.12
N TYR A 157 24.34 8.29 10.16
CA TYR A 157 25.58 7.58 10.42
C TYR A 157 26.28 8.13 11.66
N GLN A 158 27.14 7.32 12.28
CA GLN A 158 28.09 7.81 13.26
C GLN A 158 29.07 8.80 12.61
N ALA A 159 29.60 8.44 11.43
CA ALA A 159 30.43 9.29 10.59
C ALA A 159 29.95 9.20 9.14
N ALA A 160 29.69 10.35 8.52
CA ALA A 160 29.14 10.40 7.17
C ALA A 160 30.11 9.76 6.15
N PRO A 161 29.61 8.95 5.20
CA PRO A 161 30.42 8.46 4.09
C PRO A 161 30.95 9.62 3.23
N GLU A 162 32.21 9.52 2.77
CA GLU A 162 32.79 10.53 1.88
C GLU A 162 31.94 10.72 0.62
N GLY A 163 31.55 11.96 0.33
CA GLY A 163 30.80 12.33 -0.87
C GLY A 163 29.28 12.17 -0.79
N SER A 164 28.70 11.82 0.36
CA SER A 164 27.24 11.74 0.54
C SER A 164 26.66 13.05 1.12
N SER A 165 25.89 13.79 0.33
CA SER A 165 25.20 15.03 0.77
C SER A 165 23.88 14.79 1.48
N ASP A 166 23.29 13.60 1.28
CA ASP A 166 21.88 13.34 1.61
C ASP A 166 21.70 12.59 2.94
N CYS A 167 22.78 12.46 3.72
CA CYS A 167 22.79 11.80 5.03
C CYS A 167 23.08 12.78 6.17
N LYS A 168 22.75 12.37 7.39
CA LYS A 168 23.08 13.10 8.62
C LYS A 168 24.04 12.30 9.50
N THR A 169 24.72 12.99 10.41
CA THR A 169 25.52 12.35 11.46
C THR A 169 24.81 12.34 12.82
N TRP A 170 25.21 11.44 13.72
CA TRP A 170 24.73 11.45 15.11
C TRP A 170 24.96 12.81 15.79
N GLU A 171 26.10 13.45 15.54
CA GLU A 171 26.42 14.78 16.05
C GLU A 171 25.41 15.84 15.58
N GLN A 172 25.07 15.86 14.29
CA GLN A 172 24.07 16.77 13.73
C GLN A 172 22.67 16.55 14.30
N LEU A 173 22.33 15.31 14.67
CA LEU A 173 21.06 15.00 15.34
C LEU A 173 21.09 15.39 16.82
N GLY A 174 22.23 15.23 17.48
CA GLY A 174 22.44 15.66 18.86
C GLY A 174 22.23 17.16 19.06
N GLU A 175 22.64 17.99 18.09
CA GLU A 175 22.35 19.44 18.07
C GLU A 175 20.84 19.74 18.05
N ALA A 176 20.05 18.85 17.43
CA ALA A 176 18.59 18.92 17.40
C ALA A 176 17.92 18.23 18.61
N GLY A 177 18.70 17.79 19.60
CA GLY A 177 18.22 17.10 20.80
C GLY A 177 17.84 15.63 20.57
N ILE A 178 18.22 15.05 19.44
CA ILE A 178 17.95 13.64 19.13
C ILE A 178 19.19 12.82 19.46
N ASP A 179 19.08 11.97 20.49
CA ASP A 179 20.16 11.07 20.90
C ASP A 179 20.15 9.79 20.06
N MET A 180 21.31 9.45 19.52
CA MET A 180 21.55 8.28 18.67
C MET A 180 22.82 7.58 19.13
N ASP A 181 22.74 6.27 19.28
CA ASP A 181 23.87 5.40 19.63
C ASP A 181 23.67 4.03 18.96
N PHE A 182 24.67 3.15 19.05
CA PHE A 182 24.66 1.83 18.45
C PHE A 182 23.38 1.01 18.71
N PRO A 183 22.77 0.98 19.91
CA PRO A 183 21.53 0.22 20.13
C PRO A 183 20.29 0.83 19.46
N VAL A 184 20.33 2.11 19.11
CA VAL A 184 19.20 2.81 18.51
C VAL A 184 19.11 2.45 17.03
N VAL A 185 18.00 1.84 16.62
CA VAL A 185 17.79 1.41 15.23
C VAL A 185 17.20 2.54 14.38
N MET A 186 16.26 3.30 14.95
CA MET A 186 15.61 4.41 14.26
C MET A 186 15.05 5.41 15.27
N TYR A 187 14.73 6.61 14.78
CA TYR A 187 14.00 7.64 15.53
C TYR A 187 12.83 8.15 14.67
N PRO A 188 11.57 8.01 15.13
CA PRO A 188 10.42 8.57 14.43
C PRO A 188 10.25 10.04 14.83
N ALA A 189 10.51 10.95 13.90
CA ALA A 189 10.30 12.38 14.10
C ALA A 189 8.83 12.73 13.86
N MET A 190 8.23 13.41 14.82
CA MET A 190 6.82 13.77 14.78
C MET A 190 6.63 15.27 14.63
N THR A 191 5.61 15.65 13.87
CA THR A 191 5.10 17.03 13.81
C THR A 191 4.39 17.40 15.12
N GLY A 192 4.14 18.70 15.34
CA GLY A 192 3.51 19.20 16.57
C GLY A 192 2.07 18.71 16.83
N ASP A 193 1.38 18.18 15.83
CA ASP A 193 0.08 17.51 15.90
C ASP A 193 0.20 15.98 16.11
N GLY A 194 1.42 15.50 16.37
CA GLY A 194 1.76 14.11 16.66
C GLY A 194 1.70 13.20 15.45
N ASN A 195 1.70 13.71 14.21
CA ASN A 195 1.83 12.91 12.98
C ASN A 195 3.31 12.54 12.73
N LEU A 196 3.56 11.43 12.04
CA LEU A 196 4.91 11.03 11.68
C LEU A 196 5.38 11.90 10.50
N GLU A 197 6.39 12.73 10.73
CA GLU A 197 6.98 13.61 9.70
C GLU A 197 8.03 12.86 8.88
N ARG A 198 8.94 12.19 9.60
CA ARG A 198 10.12 11.54 9.02
C ARG A 198 10.66 10.45 9.93
N VAL A 199 11.33 9.45 9.34
CA VAL A 199 12.06 8.41 10.07
C VAL A 199 13.57 8.61 9.90
N TYR A 200 14.29 8.83 10.99
CA TYR A 200 15.75 8.76 10.98
C TYR A 200 16.19 7.30 11.17
N ILE A 201 16.97 6.77 10.24
CA ILE A 201 17.38 5.36 10.25
C ILE A 201 18.87 5.28 10.57
N ASN A 202 19.25 4.54 11.62
CA ASN A 202 20.62 4.45 12.07
C ASN A 202 21.39 3.36 11.30
N MET A 203 22.21 3.80 10.36
CA MET A 203 23.03 2.95 9.50
C MET A 203 24.26 2.36 10.21
N ASP A 204 24.52 2.77 11.45
CA ASP A 204 25.58 2.22 12.29
C ASP A 204 25.04 1.38 13.46
N SER A 205 23.74 1.08 13.47
CA SER A 205 23.12 0.31 14.56
C SER A 205 23.76 -1.07 14.77
N THR A 206 23.79 -1.54 16.02
CA THR A 206 24.28 -2.88 16.40
C THR A 206 23.55 -3.97 15.62
N VAL A 207 22.28 -3.77 15.29
CA VAL A 207 21.48 -4.71 14.52
C VAL A 207 22.05 -4.90 13.11
N LEU A 208 22.30 -3.80 12.38
CA LEU A 208 22.86 -3.87 11.04
C LEU A 208 24.31 -4.41 11.06
N ARG A 209 25.11 -3.96 12.03
CA ARG A 209 26.48 -4.46 12.21
C ARG A 209 26.52 -5.96 12.51
N SER A 210 25.62 -6.44 13.36
CA SER A 210 25.48 -7.87 13.67
C SER A 210 24.99 -8.66 12.46
N HIS A 211 24.09 -8.08 11.65
CA HIS A 211 23.63 -8.68 10.41
C HIS A 211 24.79 -8.87 9.42
N TYR A 212 25.68 -7.88 9.25
CA TYR A 212 26.90 -8.06 8.46
C TYR A 212 27.80 -9.16 9.01
N GLY A 213 28.00 -9.22 10.33
CA GLY A 213 28.81 -10.25 10.98
C GLY A 213 28.29 -11.68 10.71
N LYS A 214 26.96 -11.86 10.63
CA LYS A 214 26.32 -13.15 10.34
C LYS A 214 26.46 -13.58 8.87
N LEU A 215 26.63 -12.63 7.95
CA LEU A 215 26.71 -12.90 6.50
C LEU A 215 28.13 -13.27 6.01
N GLY A 216 29.16 -13.21 6.87
CA GLY A 216 30.53 -13.62 6.54
C GLY A 216 31.28 -12.62 5.65
N ALA A 217 32.21 -13.09 4.82
CA ALA A 217 32.97 -12.25 3.88
C ALA A 217 32.05 -11.74 2.76
N LEU A 218 31.50 -10.54 2.93
CA LEU A 218 30.57 -9.93 2.01
C LEU A 218 31.28 -9.38 0.76
N SER A 219 30.76 -9.72 -0.42
CA SER A 219 31.02 -8.90 -1.62
C SER A 219 30.38 -7.52 -1.44
N VAL A 220 30.87 -6.52 -2.16
CA VAL A 220 30.30 -5.15 -2.15
C VAL A 220 28.80 -5.18 -2.46
N GLU A 221 28.40 -5.98 -3.45
CA GLU A 221 27.00 -6.16 -3.85
C GLU A 221 26.12 -6.79 -2.76
N SER A 222 26.65 -7.76 -2.02
CA SER A 222 25.92 -8.40 -0.91
C SER A 222 25.70 -7.43 0.26
N LYS A 223 26.67 -6.52 0.49
CA LYS A 223 26.57 -5.48 1.51
C LYS A 223 25.50 -4.45 1.14
N GLU A 224 25.49 -3.97 -0.10
CA GLU A 224 24.47 -3.02 -0.59
C GLU A 224 23.06 -3.61 -0.53
N LEU A 225 22.90 -4.90 -0.85
CA LEU A 225 21.61 -5.58 -0.76
C LEU A 225 21.13 -5.68 0.69
N ALA A 226 22.03 -5.99 1.62
CA ALA A 226 21.74 -6.00 3.05
C ALA A 226 21.35 -4.60 3.58
N GLU A 227 22.01 -3.54 3.12
CA GLU A 227 21.66 -2.14 3.45
C GLU A 227 20.26 -1.77 2.94
N LYS A 228 19.97 -2.05 1.67
CA LYS A 228 18.64 -1.79 1.08
C LYS A 228 17.54 -2.54 1.83
N LYS A 229 17.79 -3.81 2.18
CA LYS A 229 16.86 -4.61 2.99
C LYS A 229 16.65 -3.99 4.36
N TYR A 230 17.73 -3.58 5.02
CA TYR A 230 17.68 -2.94 6.33
C TYR A 230 16.86 -1.65 6.32
N ILE A 231 17.20 -0.72 5.42
CA ILE A 231 16.51 0.56 5.25
C ILE A 231 15.03 0.34 5.01
N SER A 232 14.69 -0.50 4.03
CA SER A 232 13.29 -0.75 3.65
C SER A 232 12.50 -1.39 4.80
N SER A 233 13.10 -2.36 5.49
CA SER A 233 12.44 -3.06 6.60
C SER A 233 12.16 -2.10 7.77
N VAL A 234 13.16 -1.33 8.18
CA VAL A 234 13.03 -0.36 9.28
C VAL A 234 12.00 0.70 8.92
N TYR A 235 12.08 1.27 7.72
CA TYR A 235 11.17 2.32 7.25
C TYR A 235 9.71 1.86 7.20
N PHE A 236 9.42 0.80 6.45
CA PHE A 236 8.03 0.36 6.25
C PHE A 236 7.40 -0.16 7.54
N HIS A 237 8.16 -0.88 8.37
CA HIS A 237 7.63 -1.36 9.65
C HIS A 237 7.40 -0.22 10.64
N THR A 238 8.22 0.84 10.60
CA THR A 238 7.99 2.04 11.42
C THR A 238 6.67 2.72 11.02
N ILE A 239 6.47 2.98 9.73
CA ILE A 239 5.23 3.59 9.23
C ILE A 239 4.03 2.71 9.53
N PHE A 240 4.16 1.39 9.32
CA PHE A 240 3.08 0.45 9.58
C PHE A 240 2.68 0.44 11.05
N LEU A 241 3.64 0.25 11.96
CA LEU A 241 3.39 0.22 13.40
C LEU A 241 2.85 1.56 13.91
N PHE A 242 3.40 2.68 13.45
CA PHE A 242 2.90 4.01 13.77
C PHE A 242 1.44 4.17 13.33
N SER A 243 1.14 3.86 12.07
CA SER A 243 -0.18 4.02 11.47
C SER A 243 -1.23 3.16 12.17
N ILE A 244 -0.94 1.88 12.43
CA ILE A 244 -1.92 1.00 13.09
C ILE A 244 -2.15 1.39 14.55
N THR A 245 -1.12 1.89 15.23
CA THR A 245 -1.21 2.23 16.65
C THR A 245 -1.96 3.55 16.84
N LYS A 246 -1.60 4.58 16.04
CA LYS A 246 -2.25 5.89 16.05
C LYS A 246 -3.70 5.83 15.55
N ASN A 247 -3.96 5.19 14.40
CA ASN A 247 -5.30 5.16 13.81
C ASN A 247 -6.32 4.37 14.65
N ARG A 248 -5.84 3.43 15.47
CA ARG A 248 -6.69 2.65 16.37
C ARG A 248 -6.83 3.29 17.77
N LYS A 249 -6.24 4.46 17.98
CA LYS A 249 -6.30 5.23 19.24
C LYS A 249 -5.86 4.41 20.46
N TYR A 250 -4.84 3.56 20.29
CA TYR A 250 -4.28 2.81 21.41
C TYR A 250 -3.55 3.73 22.37
N GLN A 251 -3.68 3.42 23.66
CA GLN A 251 -2.81 3.96 24.70
C GLN A 251 -1.77 2.89 25.04
N ILE A 252 -0.51 3.30 25.10
CA ILE A 252 0.61 2.40 25.40
C ILE A 252 0.99 2.61 26.86
N ARG A 253 1.06 1.51 27.60
CA ARG A 253 1.50 1.49 29.00
C ARG A 253 2.59 0.46 29.18
N GLN A 254 3.64 0.85 29.89
CA GLN A 254 4.65 -0.07 30.41
C GLN A 254 4.49 -0.10 31.93
N GLU A 255 4.05 -1.26 32.45
CA GLU A 255 3.62 -1.40 33.84
C GLU A 255 2.54 -0.36 34.19
N GLU A 256 2.80 0.55 35.13
CA GLU A 256 1.89 1.63 35.53
C GLU A 256 2.20 2.99 34.88
N LYS A 257 3.16 3.05 33.95
CA LYS A 257 3.55 4.30 33.27
C LYS A 257 2.94 4.37 31.87
N ASP A 258 2.32 5.51 31.56
CA ASP A 258 1.97 5.86 30.19
C ASP A 258 3.27 6.10 29.40
N VAL A 259 3.35 5.51 28.20
CA VAL A 259 4.52 5.59 27.31
C VAL A 259 4.09 6.22 26.00
N ASP A 260 4.89 7.16 25.51
CA ASP A 260 4.65 7.79 24.21
C ASP A 260 4.90 6.81 23.05
N LEU A 261 4.19 7.00 21.93
CA LEU A 261 4.31 6.16 20.75
C LEU A 261 5.75 6.15 20.19
N GLN A 262 6.47 7.27 20.28
CA GLN A 262 7.86 7.36 19.84
C GLN A 262 8.76 6.44 20.65
N ASP A 263 8.65 6.50 21.97
CA ASP A 263 9.48 5.72 22.89
C ASP A 263 9.16 4.23 22.79
N TYR A 264 7.87 3.89 22.64
CA TYR A 264 7.44 2.52 22.37
C TYR A 264 8.03 1.96 21.08
N LEU A 265 7.97 2.72 19.97
CA LEU A 265 8.50 2.26 18.70
C LEU A 265 10.03 2.10 18.78
N LYS A 266 10.73 3.04 19.42
CA LYS A 266 12.18 2.90 19.68
C LYS A 266 12.50 1.63 20.47
N ASP A 267 11.74 1.36 21.54
CA ASP A 267 11.91 0.17 22.38
C ASP A 267 11.69 -1.12 21.57
N VAL A 268 10.56 -1.23 20.86
CA VAL A 268 10.24 -2.38 20.01
C VAL A 268 11.37 -2.65 19.03
N PHE A 269 11.85 -1.63 18.29
CA PHE A 269 12.93 -1.81 17.32
C PHE A 269 14.29 -2.10 17.95
N SER A 270 14.61 -1.51 19.11
CA SER A 270 15.86 -1.78 19.83
C SER A 270 15.93 -3.19 20.43
N SER A 271 14.77 -3.87 20.52
CA SER A 271 14.67 -5.26 20.98
C SER A 271 14.95 -6.27 19.86
N HIS A 272 14.57 -7.53 20.08
CA HIS A 272 14.75 -8.62 19.11
C HIS A 272 13.93 -8.45 17.81
N TYR A 273 13.03 -7.45 17.76
CA TYR A 273 12.18 -7.20 16.61
C TYR A 273 12.96 -6.83 15.34
N ALA A 274 13.92 -5.90 15.44
CA ALA A 274 14.70 -5.48 14.28
C ALA A 274 15.57 -6.63 13.75
N GLU A 275 16.13 -7.46 14.64
CA GLU A 275 16.80 -8.69 14.21
C GLU A 275 15.85 -9.67 13.55
N PHE A 276 14.65 -9.85 14.10
CA PHE A 276 13.64 -10.73 13.53
C PHE A 276 13.28 -10.31 12.10
N ILE A 277 12.90 -9.05 11.85
CA ILE A 277 12.46 -8.61 10.52
C ILE A 277 13.57 -8.72 9.45
N LEU A 278 14.84 -8.57 9.84
CA LEU A 278 15.97 -8.70 8.91
C LEU A 278 16.27 -10.16 8.55
N ASN A 279 16.06 -11.08 9.50
CA ASN A 279 16.35 -12.49 9.31
C ASN A 279 15.11 -13.29 8.86
N PHE A 280 13.90 -12.74 9.01
CA PHE A 280 12.66 -13.38 8.59
C PHE A 280 12.67 -13.61 7.07
N GLY A 281 12.44 -14.86 6.67
CA GLY A 281 12.49 -15.30 5.27
C GLY A 281 13.90 -15.35 4.64
N ALA A 282 14.97 -14.98 5.36
CA ALA A 282 16.33 -15.00 4.81
C ALA A 282 16.80 -16.43 4.51
N GLU A 283 16.42 -17.41 5.32
CA GLU A 283 16.77 -18.82 5.09
C GLU A 283 16.10 -19.39 3.83
N GLN A 284 14.83 -19.03 3.57
CA GLN A 284 14.12 -19.45 2.35
C GLN A 284 14.70 -18.79 1.09
N LEU A 285 15.11 -17.53 1.18
CA LEU A 285 15.74 -16.82 0.07
C LEU A 285 17.15 -17.37 -0.22
N MET A 286 17.95 -17.62 0.82
CA MET A 286 19.29 -18.21 0.69
C MET A 286 19.23 -19.66 0.18
N ALA A 287 18.24 -20.45 0.61
CA ALA A 287 18.00 -21.79 0.10
C ALA A 287 17.59 -21.77 -1.39
N SER A 288 16.77 -20.80 -1.81
CA SER A 288 16.36 -20.65 -3.22
C SER A 288 17.47 -20.18 -4.17
N LEU A 289 18.57 -19.65 -3.64
CA LEU A 289 19.73 -19.18 -4.39
C LEU A 289 20.88 -20.21 -4.41
N ALA A 290 20.77 -21.28 -3.63
CA ALA A 290 21.79 -22.33 -3.52
C ALA A 290 21.51 -23.56 -4.42
N ASP A 291 20.39 -23.56 -5.14
CA ASP A 291 20.00 -24.56 -6.15
C ASP A 291 20.19 -24.03 -7.59
#